data_AF-G0QFE7-F1
#
_entry.id   AF-G0QFE7-F1
#
_cell.length_a   1.000
_cell.length_b   1.000
_cell.length_c   1.000
_cell.angle_alpha   90.00
_cell.angle_beta   90.00
_cell.angle_gamma   90.00
#
_symmetry.space_group_name_H-M   'P 1'
#
loop_
_entity.id
_entity.type
_entity.pdbx_description
1 polymer ?
#
loop_
_entity_poly.entity_id
_entity_poly.type
_entity_poly.pdbx_seq_one_letter_code
_entity_poly.pdbx_strand_id
1 'polypeptide(L)'
;MKDKWRTKYRKSLDRDSRKQVNILTGFDLALETHVEAEKVTKNTDQPESEIVEPVKSIGQLRSCIAYCNENKQNRSVKGKNLHEILPEESKKRIGGSAGVSANFLSNTGNYVAIYTPVLSEESYKQVKR
;
A
#
# COMPACT_ATOMS: atom_id res chain seq x y z
N MET A 1 -1.93 -35.43 8.13
CA MET A 1 -1.85 -34.09 8.76
C MET A 1 -2.57 -32.98 7.99
N LYS A 2 -2.54 -32.96 6.66
CA LYS A 2 -3.20 -31.92 5.84
C LYS A 2 -4.71 -31.79 6.11
N ASP A 3 -5.41 -32.91 6.30
CA ASP A 3 -6.87 -32.88 6.51
C ASP A 3 -7.29 -32.34 7.88
N LYS A 4 -6.47 -32.57 8.92
CA LYS A 4 -6.68 -31.96 10.25
C LYS A 4 -6.62 -30.43 10.18
N TRP A 5 -5.69 -29.89 9.39
CA TRP A 5 -5.58 -28.45 9.15
C TRP A 5 -6.72 -27.91 8.29
N ARG A 6 -7.11 -28.62 7.22
CA ARG A 6 -8.27 -28.24 6.38
C ARG A 6 -9.55 -28.14 7.20
N THR A 7 -9.80 -29.10 8.10
CA THR A 7 -10.97 -29.07 8.98
C THR A 7 -10.91 -27.89 9.95
N LYS A 8 -9.74 -27.55 10.51
CA LYS A 8 -9.59 -26.36 11.36
C LYS A 8 -9.90 -25.06 10.60
N TYR A 9 -9.37 -24.90 9.38
CA TYR A 9 -9.66 -23.72 8.55
C TYR A 9 -11.13 -23.60 8.21
N ARG A 10 -11.80 -24.71 7.82
CA ARG A 10 -13.24 -24.71 7.55
C ARG A 10 -14.05 -24.29 8.78
N LYS A 11 -13.73 -24.83 9.95
CA LYS A 11 -14.39 -24.46 11.21
C LYS A 11 -14.17 -22.99 11.59
N SER A 12 -12.98 -22.42 11.34
CA SER A 12 -12.74 -20.99 11.60
C SER A 12 -13.44 -20.06 10.60
N LEU A 13 -13.82 -20.59 9.43
CA LEU A 13 -14.55 -19.83 8.42
C LEU A 13 -16.05 -19.82 8.68
N ASP A 14 -16.58 -20.69 9.56
CA ASP A 14 -18.01 -20.83 9.81
C ASP A 14 -18.59 -19.49 10.30
N ARG A 15 -19.43 -18.90 9.44
CA ARG A 15 -19.78 -17.46 9.44
C ARG A 15 -21.00 -17.12 10.28
N ASP A 16 -21.68 -18.11 10.85
CA ASP A 16 -22.98 -17.97 11.52
C ASP A 16 -22.97 -17.09 12.79
N SER A 17 -21.81 -16.56 13.17
CA SER A 17 -21.63 -15.67 14.32
C SER A 17 -21.02 -14.30 14.02
N ARG A 18 -20.83 -13.92 12.73
CA ARG A 18 -20.26 -12.61 12.41
C ARG A 18 -21.26 -11.50 12.70
N LYS A 19 -21.29 -11.06 13.96
CA LYS A 19 -21.94 -9.82 14.37
C LYS A 19 -21.30 -8.68 13.59
N GLN A 20 -22.12 -7.86 12.95
CA GLN A 20 -21.68 -6.58 12.44
C GLN A 20 -21.16 -5.77 13.63
N VAL A 21 -19.94 -5.26 13.51
CA VAL A 21 -19.32 -4.40 14.52
C VAL A 21 -19.09 -3.01 13.96
N ASN A 22 -19.13 -2.02 14.86
CA ASN A 22 -18.76 -0.65 14.54
C ASN A 22 -17.26 -0.51 14.80
N ILE A 23 -16.51 -0.08 13.79
CA ILE A 23 -15.06 0.04 13.85
C ILE A 23 -14.65 1.48 13.58
N LEU A 24 -13.77 2.02 14.43
CA LEU A 24 -13.08 3.28 14.20
C LEU A 24 -11.63 2.97 13.80
N THR A 25 -11.17 3.53 12.69
CA THR A 25 -9.78 3.44 12.21
C THR A 25 -9.30 4.81 11.75
N GLY A 26 -7.98 5.05 11.64
CA GLY A 26 -7.50 6.36 11.20
C GLY A 26 -6.03 6.65 11.48
N PHE A 27 -5.73 7.95 11.43
CA PHE A 27 -4.43 8.64 11.62
C PHE A 27 -3.47 8.59 10.44
N ASP A 28 -3.47 7.55 9.62
CA ASP A 28 -2.47 7.38 8.56
C ASP A 28 -3.09 7.20 7.17
N LEU A 29 -4.33 7.68 6.94
CA LEU A 29 -4.93 7.66 5.60
C LEU A 29 -4.02 8.38 4.60
N ALA A 30 -3.64 7.68 3.54
CA ALA A 30 -2.77 8.21 2.50
C ALA A 30 -3.34 8.00 1.09
N LEU A 31 -2.90 8.84 0.16
CA LEU A 31 -3.04 8.57 -1.27
C LEU A 31 -1.72 7.97 -1.75
N GLU A 32 -1.75 6.68 -2.08
CA GLU A 32 -0.60 5.95 -2.58
C GLU A 32 -0.58 5.98 -4.11
N THR A 33 0.63 6.16 -4.65
CA THR A 33 0.89 6.10 -6.08
C THR A 33 1.66 4.81 -6.37
N HIS A 34 1.04 3.92 -7.15
CA HIS A 34 1.61 2.64 -7.53
C HIS A 34 2.24 2.73 -8.91
N VAL A 35 3.52 2.34 -8.98
CA VAL A 35 4.29 2.29 -10.22
C VAL A 35 4.94 0.93 -10.31
N GLU A 36 4.83 0.29 -11.48
CA GLU A 36 5.55 -0.94 -11.79
C GLU A 36 7.05 -0.62 -11.86
N ALA A 37 7.87 -1.38 -11.14
CA ALA A 37 9.31 -1.12 -11.03
C ALA A 37 9.99 -1.04 -12.40
N GLU A 38 9.57 -1.87 -13.36
CA GLU A 38 10.06 -1.89 -14.74
C GLU A 38 9.88 -0.53 -15.44
N LYS A 39 8.81 0.22 -15.14
CA LYS A 39 8.60 1.56 -15.72
C LYS A 39 9.61 2.58 -15.20
N VAL A 40 10.14 2.36 -13.99
CA VAL A 40 11.15 3.23 -13.37
C VAL A 40 12.55 2.84 -13.82
N THR A 41 12.84 1.55 -13.98
CA THR A 41 14.19 1.02 -14.26
C THR A 41 14.53 0.83 -15.74
N LYS A 42 13.57 1.02 -16.66
CA LYS A 42 13.81 1.00 -18.11
C LYS A 42 15.04 1.85 -18.48
N ASN A 43 15.96 1.23 -19.23
CA ASN A 43 17.19 1.81 -19.80
C ASN A 43 18.35 2.07 -18.82
N THR A 44 18.56 1.20 -17.82
CA THR A 44 19.75 1.30 -16.96
C THR A 44 20.43 -0.06 -16.89
N ASP A 45 21.64 -0.17 -17.45
CA ASP A 45 22.32 -1.46 -17.58
C ASP A 45 22.82 -2.04 -16.26
N GLN A 46 22.90 -1.25 -15.18
CA GLN A 46 23.00 -1.69 -13.78
C GLN A 46 23.12 -0.42 -12.90
N PRO A 47 22.05 0.06 -12.25
CA PRO A 47 22.17 1.17 -11.31
C PRO A 47 22.96 0.73 -10.06
N GLU A 48 23.75 1.63 -9.49
CA GLU A 48 24.45 1.39 -8.21
C GLU A 48 23.44 1.01 -7.12
N SER A 49 23.73 -0.07 -6.38
CA SER A 49 22.86 -0.61 -5.34
C SER A 49 23.16 0.03 -3.99
N GLU A 50 22.54 1.19 -3.74
CA GLU A 50 22.73 1.96 -2.51
C GLU A 50 21.40 2.56 -2.02
N ILE A 51 21.25 2.68 -0.70
CA ILE A 51 20.16 3.44 -0.08
C ILE A 51 20.56 4.90 0.04
N VAL A 52 19.82 5.78 -0.62
CA VAL A 52 20.00 7.24 -0.54
C VAL A 52 18.76 7.88 0.09
N GLU A 53 18.95 8.69 1.14
CA GLU A 53 17.86 9.42 1.79
C GLU A 53 18.25 10.88 2.07
N PRO A 54 17.46 11.89 1.63
CA PRO A 54 16.22 11.74 0.86
C PRO A 54 16.49 11.49 -0.63
N VAL A 55 15.60 10.73 -1.27
CA VAL A 55 15.56 10.54 -2.72
C VAL A 55 15.10 11.84 -3.39
N LYS A 56 15.94 12.42 -4.26
CA LYS A 56 15.69 13.69 -4.96
C LYS A 56 15.65 13.56 -6.48
N SER A 57 16.01 12.40 -7.03
CA SER A 57 16.11 12.18 -8.47
C SER A 57 15.72 10.77 -8.86
N ILE A 58 15.40 10.57 -10.15
CA ILE A 58 15.06 9.25 -10.69
C ILE A 58 16.22 8.26 -10.58
N GLY A 59 17.47 8.73 -10.70
CA GLY A 59 18.67 7.90 -10.52
C GLY A 59 18.77 7.35 -9.10
N GLN A 60 18.61 8.20 -8.09
CA GLN A 60 18.60 7.78 -6.67
C GLN A 60 17.45 6.81 -6.37
N LEU A 61 16.26 7.04 -6.97
CA LEU A 61 15.15 6.11 -6.83
C LEU A 61 15.47 4.73 -7.42
N ARG A 62 16.11 4.70 -8.61
CA ARG A 62 16.56 3.45 -9.24
C ARG A 62 17.58 2.71 -8.38
N SER A 63 18.54 3.42 -7.79
CA SER A 63 19.53 2.84 -6.86
C SER A 63 18.86 2.20 -5.64
N CYS A 64 17.92 2.91 -5.00
CA CYS A 64 17.17 2.36 -3.88
C CYS A 64 16.33 1.12 -4.27
N ILE A 65 15.72 1.12 -5.46
CA ILE A 65 14.97 -0.03 -5.98
C ILE A 65 15.89 -1.22 -6.23
N ALA A 66 17.07 -0.99 -6.83
CA ALA A 66 18.06 -2.03 -7.07
C ALA A 66 18.53 -2.68 -5.76
N TYR A 67 18.84 -1.86 -4.75
CA TYR A 67 19.16 -2.34 -3.40
C TYR A 67 18.07 -3.22 -2.80
N CYS A 68 16.80 -2.79 -2.88
CA CYS A 68 15.68 -3.57 -2.36
C CYS A 68 15.51 -4.91 -3.09
N ASN A 69 15.73 -4.92 -4.41
CA ASN A 69 15.63 -6.14 -5.21
C ASN A 69 16.77 -7.12 -4.94
N GLU A 70 18.01 -6.64 -4.78
CA GLU A 70 19.17 -7.48 -4.46
C GLU A 70 19.05 -8.09 -3.05
N ASN A 71 18.63 -7.29 -2.08
CA ASN A 71 18.55 -7.71 -0.68
C ASN A 71 17.22 -8.40 -0.31
N LYS A 72 16.26 -8.45 -1.24
CA LYS A 72 14.90 -9.00 -1.03
C LYS A 72 14.20 -8.38 0.18
N GLN A 73 14.32 -7.06 0.33
CA GLN A 73 13.77 -6.32 1.47
C GLN A 73 12.79 -5.24 1.01
N ASN A 74 11.70 -5.10 1.75
CA ASN A 74 10.81 -3.95 1.65
C ASN A 74 11.37 -2.80 2.48
N ARG A 75 11.52 -1.62 1.87
CA ARG A 75 12.02 -0.42 2.55
C ARG A 75 11.12 0.77 2.27
N SER A 76 11.01 1.65 3.27
CA SER A 76 10.47 2.99 3.11
C SER A 76 11.64 3.96 3.12
N VAL A 77 11.69 4.86 2.14
CA VAL A 77 12.71 5.90 2.02
C VAL A 77 12.00 7.25 1.88
N LYS A 78 12.54 8.29 2.50
CA LYS A 78 12.00 9.65 2.30
C LYS A 78 12.34 10.15 0.91
N GLY A 79 11.34 10.66 0.20
CA GLY A 79 11.53 11.35 -1.07
C GLY A 79 11.21 12.83 -0.98
N LYS A 80 11.82 13.62 -1.87
CA LYS A 80 11.49 15.03 -2.09
C LYS A 80 11.01 15.19 -3.53
N ASN A 81 9.87 15.86 -3.72
CA ASN A 81 9.28 16.13 -5.03
C ASN A 81 9.11 14.88 -5.92
N LEU A 82 8.76 13.73 -5.32
CA LEU A 82 8.66 12.46 -6.08
C LEU A 82 7.65 12.54 -7.23
N HIS A 83 6.61 13.36 -7.11
CA HIS A 83 5.59 13.55 -8.15
C HIS A 83 6.15 14.13 -9.47
N GLU A 84 7.30 14.83 -9.43
CA GLU A 84 7.95 15.38 -10.62
C GLU A 84 8.80 14.34 -11.37
N ILE A 85 9.18 13.25 -10.70
CA ILE A 85 10.10 12.24 -11.26
C ILE A 85 9.43 10.88 -11.53
N LEU A 86 8.20 10.67 -11.05
CA LEU A 86 7.47 9.43 -11.27
C LEU A 86 6.76 9.43 -12.65
N PRO A 87 6.60 8.26 -13.29
CA PRO A 87 5.85 8.16 -14.55
C PRO A 87 4.38 8.58 -14.40
N GLU A 88 3.83 9.25 -15.41
CA GLU A 88 2.43 9.74 -15.42
C GLU A 88 1.39 8.61 -15.34
N GLU A 89 1.69 7.43 -15.90
CA GLU A 89 0.80 6.25 -15.93
C GLU A 89 0.65 5.53 -14.58
N SER A 90 0.84 6.25 -13.48
CA SER A 90 0.79 5.70 -12.14
C SER A 90 -0.65 5.47 -11.67
N LYS A 91 -0.88 4.36 -10.96
CA LYS A 91 -2.20 4.03 -10.41
C LYS A 91 -2.31 4.61 -9.01
N LYS A 92 -3.23 5.54 -8.82
CA LYS A 92 -3.55 6.07 -7.49
C LYS A 92 -4.54 5.17 -6.77
N ARG A 93 -4.29 4.94 -5.49
CA ARG A 93 -5.18 4.19 -4.59
C ARG A 93 -5.16 4.77 -3.19
N ILE A 94 -6.15 4.40 -2.39
CA ILE A 94 -6.06 4.64 -0.95
C ILE A 94 -5.03 3.70 -0.36
N GLY A 95 -4.15 4.32 0.41
CA GLY A 95 -3.09 3.70 1.17
C GLY A 95 -3.17 4.05 2.64
N GLY A 96 -2.09 3.70 3.34
CA GLY A 96 -2.05 3.76 4.80
C GLY A 96 -2.87 2.64 5.45
N SER A 97 -2.49 2.27 6.67
CA SER A 97 -3.12 1.16 7.37
C SER A 97 -4.61 1.40 7.62
N ALA A 98 -5.01 2.64 7.91
CA ALA A 98 -6.40 3.02 8.11
C ALA A 98 -7.23 2.86 6.83
N GLY A 99 -6.72 3.36 5.71
CA GLY A 99 -7.42 3.28 4.43
C GLY A 99 -7.59 1.85 3.94
N VAL A 100 -6.52 1.05 4.00
CA VAL A 100 -6.54 -0.37 3.65
C VAL A 100 -7.48 -1.15 4.56
N SER A 101 -7.40 -0.95 5.88
CA SER A 101 -8.26 -1.65 6.84
C SER A 101 -9.71 -1.27 6.66
N ALA A 102 -10.01 0.01 6.43
CA ALA A 102 -11.39 0.45 6.26
C ALA A 102 -12.04 -0.15 5.02
N ASN A 103 -11.33 -0.17 3.89
CA ASN A 103 -11.80 -0.81 2.66
C ASN A 103 -12.03 -2.31 2.86
N PHE A 104 -11.13 -3.01 3.57
CA PHE A 104 -11.32 -4.43 3.86
C PHE A 104 -12.52 -4.67 4.78
N LEU A 105 -12.60 -3.94 5.89
CA LEU A 105 -13.59 -4.16 6.94
C LEU A 105 -15.01 -3.78 6.50
N SER A 106 -15.19 -2.70 5.75
CA SER A 106 -16.49 -2.30 5.19
C SER A 106 -17.03 -3.37 4.22
N ASN A 107 -16.17 -3.93 3.37
CA ASN A 107 -16.53 -5.04 2.46
C ASN A 107 -16.92 -6.34 3.18
N THR A 108 -16.62 -6.46 4.48
CA THR A 108 -17.06 -7.59 5.31
C THR A 108 -18.40 -7.33 6.03
N GLY A 109 -19.08 -6.21 5.73
CA GLY A 109 -20.38 -5.86 6.29
C GLY A 109 -20.32 -5.11 7.62
N ASN A 110 -19.15 -4.63 8.04
CA ASN A 110 -18.99 -3.81 9.24
C ASN A 110 -19.28 -2.34 8.94
N TYR A 111 -19.76 -1.62 9.96
CA TYR A 111 -19.79 -0.17 9.91
C TYR A 111 -18.40 0.36 10.25
N VAL A 112 -17.81 1.17 9.37
CA VAL A 112 -16.45 1.69 9.56
C VAL A 112 -16.45 3.21 9.50
N ALA A 113 -15.94 3.85 10.54
CA ALA A 113 -15.61 5.27 10.56
C ALA A 113 -14.09 5.44 10.37
N ILE A 114 -13.69 6.34 9.48
CA ILE A 114 -12.29 6.66 9.20
C ILE A 114 -11.98 8.07 9.70
N TYR A 115 -11.01 8.20 10.58
CA TYR A 115 -10.42 9.49 10.94
C TYR A 115 -9.25 9.82 10.01
N THR A 116 -9.31 11.00 9.38
CA THR A 116 -8.19 11.59 8.65
C THR A 116 -8.07 13.07 8.98
N PRO A 117 -6.85 13.59 9.21
CA PRO A 117 -6.65 15.03 9.40
C PRO A 117 -6.86 15.82 8.10
N VAL A 118 -6.70 15.17 6.94
CA VAL A 118 -6.84 15.79 5.62
C VAL A 118 -7.71 14.91 4.72
N LEU A 119 -8.78 15.48 4.19
CA LEU A 119 -9.67 14.84 3.23
C LEU A 119 -9.64 15.66 1.93
N SER A 120 -9.00 15.13 0.89
CA SER A 120 -9.05 15.71 -0.44
C SER A 120 -10.20 15.09 -1.23
N GLU A 121 -10.64 15.76 -2.30
CA GLU A 121 -11.66 15.21 -3.20
C GLU A 121 -11.22 13.86 -3.79
N GLU A 122 -9.92 13.72 -4.10
CA GLU A 122 -9.34 12.50 -4.63
C GLU A 122 -9.37 11.36 -3.61
N SER A 123 -9.05 11.62 -2.33
CA SER A 123 -9.16 10.58 -1.30
C SER A 123 -10.62 10.22 -1.02
N TYR A 124 -11.54 11.18 -1.00
CA TYR A 124 -12.97 10.89 -0.82
C TYR A 124 -13.55 9.97 -1.91
N LYS A 125 -13.25 10.25 -3.19
CA LYS A 125 -13.72 9.43 -4.33
C LYS A 125 -13.24 7.97 -4.27
N GLN A 126 -12.07 7.74 -3.69
CA GLN A 126 -11.46 6.41 -3.60
C GLN A 126 -11.95 5.59 -2.40
N VAL A 127 -12.45 6.21 -1.32
CA VAL A 127 -13.08 5.50 -0.18
C VAL A 127 -14.46 4.96 -0.57
N LYS A 128 -15.20 5.68 -1.42
CA LYS A 128 -16.63 5.46 -1.69
C LYS A 128 -16.93 4.31 -2.69
N ARG A 129 -15.99 3.40 -2.94
CA ARG A 129 -16.14 2.34 -3.96
C ARG A 129 -16.82 1.09 -3.41
#